data_AF-A0A846A4C7-F1
#
_entry.id   AF-A0A846A4C7-F1
#
_cell.length_a   1.000
_cell.length_b   1.000
_cell.length_c   1.000
_cell.angle_alpha   90.00
_cell.angle_beta   90.00
_cell.angle_gamma   90.00
#
_symmetry.space_group_name_H-M   'P 1'
#
loop_
_entity.id
_entity.type
_entity.pdbx_description
1 polymer ?
#
loop_
_entity_poly.entity_id
_entity_poly.type
_entity_poly.pdbx_seq_one_letter_code
_entity_poly.pdbx_strand_id
1 'polypeptide(L)' 'MTNDKQQVNVIGGGLAGTEAAWQIAQAGVPVVLHEMRPVRLSPAHHTVELAELVCSNSFGAKS' A
#
# COMPACT_ATOMS: atom_id res chain seq x y z
N MET A 1 30.83 6.54 -3.16
CA MET A 1 29.59 7.32 -3.15
C MET A 1 28.49 6.42 -2.62
N THR A 2 28.26 6.38 -1.30
CA THR A 2 27.10 5.67 -0.76
C THR A 2 25.91 6.54 -1.07
N ASN A 3 25.11 6.12 -2.04
CA ASN A 3 23.85 6.75 -2.36
C ASN A 3 22.85 6.34 -1.26
N ASP A 4 23.01 6.93 -0.07
CA ASP A 4 22.12 6.73 1.08
C ASP A 4 20.79 7.45 0.79
N LYS A 5 20.02 6.93 -0.18
CA LYS A 5 18.63 7.33 -0.36
C LYS A 5 17.91 6.97 0.93
N GLN A 6 17.52 7.99 1.69
CA GLN A 6 16.68 7.79 2.87
C GLN A 6 15.46 6.97 2.47
N GLN A 7 15.26 5.87 3.18
CA GLN A 7 14.16 4.95 2.95
C GLN A 7 12.83 5.61 3.31
N VAL A 8 11.83 5.47 2.42
CA VAL A 8 10.47 5.97 2.66
C VAL A 8 9.65 4.91 3.38
N ASN A 9 8.89 5.32 4.40
CA ASN A 9 7.95 4.44 5.09
C ASN A 9 6.53 4.77 4.65
N VAL A 10 5.79 3.77 4.18
CA VAL A 10 4.37 3.88 3.85
C VAL A 10 3.58 3.11 4.91
N ILE A 11 2.63 3.77 5.56
CA ILE A 11 1.81 3.17 6.62
C ILE A 11 0.41 2.89 6.08
N GLY A 12 0.04 1.62 6.05
CA GLY A 12 -1.25 1.11 5.55
C GLY A 12 -1.14 0.51 4.15
N GLY A 13 -1.56 -0.75 4.01
CA GLY A 13 -1.56 -1.54 2.78
C GLY A 13 -2.88 -1.52 2.01
N GLY A 14 -3.63 -0.42 2.07
CA GLY A 14 -4.81 -0.20 1.22
C GLY A 14 -4.43 0.16 -0.22
N LEU A 15 -5.41 0.51 -1.06
CA LEU A 15 -5.17 0.93 -2.45
C LEU A 15 -4.11 2.03 -2.56
N ALA A 16 -4.28 3.13 -1.82
CA ALA A 16 -3.39 4.28 -1.87
C ALA A 16 -1.97 3.96 -1.38
N GLY A 17 -1.82 3.21 -0.29
CA GLY A 17 -0.52 2.85 0.25
C GLY A 17 0.24 1.86 -0.63
N THR A 18 -0.46 0.89 -1.22
CA THR A 18 0.13 -0.07 -2.16
C THR A 18 0.61 0.65 -3.43
N GLU A 19 -0.20 1.54 -4.00
CA GLU A 19 0.18 2.35 -5.16
C GLU A 19 1.36 3.28 -4.84
N ALA A 20 1.35 3.96 -3.69
CA ALA A 20 2.45 4.80 -3.26
C ALA A 20 3.77 4.01 -3.15
N ALA A 21 3.72 2.84 -2.49
CA ALA A 21 4.90 1.98 -2.36
C ALA A 21 5.42 1.51 -3.73
N TRP A 22 4.53 1.15 -4.65
CA TRP A 22 4.89 0.75 -6.01
C TRP A 22 5.56 1.89 -6.80
N GLN A 23 5.00 3.09 -6.76
CA GLN A 23 5.57 4.27 -7.44
C GLN A 23 6.93 4.65 -6.87
N ILE A 24 7.10 4.63 -5.54
CA ILE A 24 8.38 4.94 -4.88
C ILE A 24 9.44 3.90 -5.28
N ALA A 25 9.09 2.62 -5.28
CA ALA A 25 9.98 1.55 -5.70
C ALA A 25 10.38 1.69 -7.19
N GLN A 26 9.42 2.00 -8.08
CA GLN A 26 9.69 2.26 -9.50
C GLN A 26 10.62 3.46 -9.72
N ALA A 27 10.55 4.50 -8.88
CA ALA A 27 11.49 5.63 -8.89
C ALA A 27 12.90 5.27 -8.36
N GLY A 28 13.13 4.01 -8.01
CA GLY A 28 14.41 3.51 -7.47
C GLY A 28 14.72 4.06 -6.07
N VAL A 29 13.70 4.44 -5.31
CA VAL A 29 13.83 4.89 -3.91
C VAL A 29 13.49 3.72 -2.99
N PRO A 30 14.34 3.39 -2.00
CA PRO A 30 14.02 2.34 -1.03
C PRO A 30 12.73 2.65 -0.28
N VAL A 31 11.85 1.66 -0.14
CA VAL A 31 10.56 1.83 0.51
C VAL A 31 10.22 0.61 1.37
N VAL A 32 9.59 0.87 2.52
CA VAL A 32 8.98 -0.17 3.36
C VAL A 32 7.50 0.15 3.52
N LEU A 33 6.67 -0.82 3.15
CA LEU A 33 5.23 -0.78 3.35
C LEU A 33 4.88 -1.52 4.65
N HIS A 34 4.24 -0.82 5.56
CA HIS A 34 3.79 -1.35 6.85
C HIS A 34 2.29 -1.63 6.78
N GLU A 35 1.89 -2.87 7.01
CA GLU A 35 0.47 -3.27 7.10
C GLU A 35 0.26 -4.03 8.42
N MET A 36 -0.84 -3.74 9.10
CA MET A 36 -1.17 -4.37 10.38
C MET A 36 -1.68 -5.82 10.19
N ARG A 37 -2.25 -6.14 9.03
CA ARG A 37 -2.62 -7.49 8.62
C ARG A 37 -1.37 -8.31 8.24
N PRO A 38 -1.33 -9.62 8.53
CA PRO A 38 -2.41 -10.46 9.04
C PRO A 38 -2.62 -10.42 10.56
N VAL A 39 -1.73 -9.77 11.32
CA VAL A 39 -1.73 -9.83 12.80
C VAL A 39 -2.97 -9.18 13.41
N ARG A 40 -3.40 -8.04 12.85
CA ARG A 40 -4.59 -7.32 13.28
C ARG A 40 -5.51 -7.03 12.10
N LEU A 41 -6.62 -7.75 12.04
CA LEU A 41 -7.70 -7.49 11.09
C LEU A 41 -8.66 -6.41 11.61
N SER A 42 -9.37 -5.75 10.71
CA SER A 42 -10.55 -4.96 11.05
C SER A 42 -11.81 -5.63 10.48
N PRO A 43 -13.01 -5.33 10.99
CA PRO A 43 -14.25 -5.95 10.50
C PRO A 43 -14.55 -5.72 9.02
N ALA A 44 -13.91 -4.72 8.40
CA ALA A 44 -14.10 -4.41 6.97
C ALA A 44 -13.27 -5.33 6.05
N HIS A 45 -12.15 -5.88 6.54
CA HIS A 45 -11.26 -6.71 5.74
C HIS A 45 -11.62 -8.19 5.88
N HIS A 46 -11.71 -8.87 4.76
CA HIS A 46 -12.00 -10.30 4.65
C HIS A 46 -10.74 -11.11 4.33
N THR A 47 -9.65 -10.44 3.95
CA THR A 47 -8.39 -11.07 3.57
C THR A 47 -7.20 -10.44 4.27
N VAL A 48 -6.05 -11.09 4.13
CA VAL A 48 -4.74 -10.58 4.58
C VAL A 48 -3.98 -9.88 3.45
N GLU A 49 -4.57 -9.81 2.27
CA GLU A 49 -3.94 -9.30 1.07
C GLU A 49 -3.92 -7.76 1.06
N LEU A 50 -2.92 -7.21 0.39
CA LEU A 50 -2.80 -5.78 0.16
C LEU A 50 -3.86 -5.31 -0.84
N ALA A 51 -4.21 -4.03 -0.78
CA ALA A 51 -5.13 -3.38 -1.70
C ALA A 51 -6.53 -4.02 -1.80
N GLU A 52 -6.97 -4.73 -0.75
CA GLU A 52 -8.32 -5.30 -0.69
C GLU A 52 -9.41 -4.23 -0.86
N LEU A 53 -10.41 -4.53 -1.71
CA LEU A 53 -11.63 -3.76 -1.83
C LEU A 53 -12.64 -4.24 -0.79
N VAL A 54 -12.96 -3.39 0.19
CA VAL A 54 -13.80 -3.73 1.35
C VAL A 54 -15.24 -3.22 1.27
N CYS A 55 -15.61 -2.55 0.18
CA CYS A 55 -16.94 -1.98 -0.03
C CYS A 55 -17.39 -2.22 -1.48
N SER A 56 -17.44 -1.18 -2.32
CA SER A 56 -17.75 -1.32 -3.74
C SER A 56 -16.55 -1.86 -4.52
N ASN A 57 -16.84 -2.65 -5.56
CA ASN A 57 -15.86 -3.08 -6.56
C ASN A 57 -15.82 -2.14 -7.79
N SER A 58 -16.55 -1.03 -7.76
CA SER A 58 -16.51 0.01 -8.79
C SER A 58 -15.45 1.07 -8.45
N PHE A 59 -14.60 1.39 -9.41
CA PHE A 59 -13.60 2.45 -9.32
C PHE A 59 -14.13 3.83 -9.76
N GLY A 60 -15.42 3.92 -10.09
CA GLY A 60 -16.01 5.08 -10.73
C GLY A 60 -15.62 5.16 -12.21
N ALA A 61 -16.60 5.28 -13.10
CA ALA A 61 -16.36 5.60 -14.50
C ALA A 61 -16.55 7.11 -14.69
N LYS A 62 -15.63 7.77 -15.40
CA LYS A 62 -15.92 9.10 -15.95
C LYS A 62 -16.74 8.90 -17.22
N SER A 63 -18.03 9.23 -17.15
CA SER A 63 -18.88 9.45 -18.32
C SER A 63 -18.43 10.68 -19.10
#